data_AF-A0A3D0ZAN1-F1
#
_entry.id   AF-A0A3D0ZAN1-F1
#
_cell.length_a   1.000
_cell.length_b   1.000
_cell.length_c   1.000
_cell.angle_alpha   90.00
_cell.angle_beta   90.00
_cell.angle_gamma   90.00
#
_symmetry.space_group_name_H-M   'P 1'
#
loop_
_entity.id
_entity.type
_entity.pdbx_description
1 polymer ?
#
loop_
_entity_poly.entity_id
_entity_poly.type
_entity_poly.pdbx_seq_one_letter_code
_entity_poly.pdbx_strand_id
1 'polypeptide(L)'
;MILNDGSLWQTLVLNELEIPSVIVPQRGTVSASAVELSLILSGADIYLAGIDLSVSGIRTHARPYGFDYLFYGAANRVRPLYSQYFSRAWDTTGGGSLDVYAAWFRDRLKSWPKRIFSLDKKNTVFAPAPAEVKGGLREKFLTEETLTGNSACYPERALAVLFRALDTPDLAGTLSKELGALLFPGDPCPGVEEIKRELANCAKCPEDKNREQRFF
;
A
#
# COMPACT_ATOMS: atom_id res chain seq x y z
N MET A 1 -3.04 4.49 13.44
CA MET A 1 -2.70 5.47 12.38
C MET A 1 -3.03 4.85 11.03
N ILE A 2 -3.92 5.46 10.26
CA ILE A 2 -4.30 5.00 8.90
C ILE A 2 -3.52 5.81 7.85
N LEU A 3 -3.13 5.19 6.74
CA LEU A 3 -2.57 5.88 5.58
C LEU A 3 -3.71 6.28 4.65
N ASN A 4 -3.78 7.57 4.34
CA ASN A 4 -4.69 8.15 3.35
C ASN A 4 -3.89 8.39 2.07
N ASP A 5 -4.31 7.86 0.93
CA ASP A 5 -3.61 8.09 -0.33
C ASP A 5 -3.89 9.45 -0.97
N GLY A 6 -4.77 10.25 -0.35
CA GLY A 6 -5.20 11.56 -0.81
C GLY A 6 -6.42 11.51 -1.72
N SER A 7 -7.00 10.33 -1.98
CA SER A 7 -8.28 10.22 -2.68
C SER A 7 -9.39 10.94 -1.92
N LEU A 8 -10.34 11.48 -2.68
CA LEU A 8 -11.47 12.22 -2.14
C LEU A 8 -12.32 11.32 -1.24
N TRP A 9 -12.61 10.09 -1.66
CA TRP A 9 -13.44 9.18 -0.87
C TRP A 9 -12.81 8.82 0.48
N GLN A 10 -11.50 8.51 0.53
CA GLN A 10 -10.80 8.19 1.78
C GLN A 10 -10.83 9.40 2.70
N THR A 11 -10.52 10.57 2.17
CA THR A 11 -10.49 11.81 2.95
C THR A 11 -11.86 12.13 3.54
N LEU A 12 -12.93 12.00 2.76
CA LEU A 12 -14.31 12.22 3.25
C LEU A 12 -14.69 11.23 4.36
N VAL A 13 -14.43 9.94 4.15
CA VAL A 13 -14.78 8.90 5.13
C VAL A 13 -13.95 9.05 6.40
N LEU A 14 -12.63 9.21 6.30
CA LEU A 14 -11.75 9.34 7.45
C LEU A 14 -12.08 10.59 8.28
N ASN A 15 -12.41 11.72 7.62
CA ASN A 15 -12.83 12.95 8.31
C ASN A 15 -14.19 12.78 8.99
N GLU A 16 -15.18 12.21 8.30
CA GLU A 16 -16.52 11.96 8.87
C GLU A 16 -16.44 11.02 10.08
N LEU A 17 -15.55 10.03 10.05
CA LEU A 17 -15.35 9.09 11.15
C LEU A 17 -14.38 9.60 12.22
N GLU A 18 -13.83 10.82 12.05
CA GLU A 18 -12.83 11.42 12.94
C GLU A 18 -11.61 10.51 13.17
N ILE A 19 -11.23 9.73 12.13
CA ILE A 19 -10.10 8.81 12.22
C ILE A 19 -8.81 9.54 11.82
N PRO A 20 -7.83 9.66 12.72
CA PRO A 20 -6.55 10.29 12.39
C PRO A 20 -5.84 9.52 11.26
N SER A 21 -5.47 10.25 10.22
CA SER A 21 -4.77 9.70 9.06
C SER A 21 -3.60 10.57 8.62
N VAL A 22 -2.62 9.93 7.97
CA VAL A 22 -1.48 10.61 7.35
C VAL A 22 -1.59 10.45 5.85
N ILE A 23 -1.51 11.56 5.12
CA ILE A 23 -1.54 11.54 3.67
C ILE A 23 -0.20 11.03 3.13
N VAL A 24 -0.22 9.86 2.51
CA VAL A 24 0.92 9.23 1.84
C VAL A 24 0.46 8.77 0.45
N PRO A 25 0.80 9.53 -0.61
CA PRO A 25 0.36 9.20 -1.97
C PRO A 25 0.76 7.77 -2.39
N GLN A 26 -0.02 7.15 -3.28
CA GLN A 26 0.36 5.84 -3.82
C GLN A 26 1.63 5.95 -4.69
N ARG A 27 2.65 5.16 -4.37
CA ARG A 27 3.95 5.15 -5.07
C ARG A 27 4.28 3.80 -5.75
N GLY A 28 3.29 2.94 -5.90
CA GLY A 28 3.43 1.63 -6.54
C GLY A 28 4.16 0.55 -5.73
N THR A 29 4.83 0.90 -4.62
CA THR A 29 5.41 -0.06 -3.68
C THR A 29 5.14 0.33 -2.22
N VAL A 30 4.95 -0.66 -1.36
CA VAL A 30 4.81 -0.45 0.09
C VAL A 30 6.06 0.20 0.68
N SER A 31 7.25 -0.18 0.18
CA SER A 31 8.52 0.38 0.62
C SER A 31 8.61 1.90 0.37
N ALA A 32 8.11 2.37 -0.77
CA ALA A 32 8.09 3.81 -1.07
C ALA A 32 7.17 4.56 -0.09
N SER A 33 5.97 4.05 0.17
CA SER A 33 5.05 4.63 1.17
C SER A 33 5.65 4.61 2.58
N ALA A 34 6.32 3.53 2.98
CA ALA A 34 6.99 3.42 4.27
C ALA A 34 8.12 4.45 4.44
N VAL A 35 8.90 4.71 3.38
CA VAL A 35 9.94 5.74 3.37
C VAL A 35 9.33 7.13 3.48
N GLU A 36 8.30 7.46 2.69
CA GLU A 36 7.64 8.76 2.77
C GLU A 36 7.04 8.99 4.17
N LEU A 37 6.36 7.98 4.72
CA LEU A 37 5.83 8.03 6.08
C LEU A 37 6.93 8.27 7.12
N SER A 38 8.05 7.56 7.01
CA SER A 38 9.19 7.72 7.94
C SER A 38 9.79 9.12 7.89
N LEU A 39 9.79 9.76 6.72
CA LEU A 39 10.27 11.13 6.54
C LEU A 39 9.29 12.18 7.04
N ILE A 40 7.98 11.92 6.95
CA ILE A 40 6.93 12.76 7.52
C ILE A 40 7.01 12.71 9.05
N LEU A 41 7.14 11.50 9.61
CA LEU A 41 7.09 11.28 11.05
C LEU A 41 8.39 11.61 11.77
N SER A 42 9.54 11.58 11.08
CA SER A 42 10.84 11.74 11.72
C SER A 42 11.76 12.69 10.98
N GLY A 43 12.64 13.36 11.74
CA GLY A 43 13.80 14.08 11.23
C GLY A 43 15.08 13.25 11.19
N ALA A 44 15.03 11.98 11.64
CA ALA A 44 16.18 11.11 11.78
C ALA A 44 16.60 10.43 10.47
N ASP A 45 17.77 9.80 10.47
CA ASP A 45 18.21 8.97 9.35
C ASP A 45 17.37 7.70 9.24
N ILE A 46 17.12 7.27 8.00
CA ILE A 46 16.32 6.10 7.65
C ILE A 46 17.26 5.04 7.07
N TYR A 47 17.20 3.85 7.63
CA TYR A 47 18.02 2.71 7.22
C TYR A 47 17.12 1.64 6.60
N LEU A 48 17.43 1.30 5.35
CA LEU A 48 16.69 0.37 4.53
C LEU A 48 17.35 -1.00 4.52
N ALA A 49 16.55 -2.04 4.62
CA ALA A 49 16.98 -3.43 4.53
C ALA A 49 15.98 -4.23 3.69
N GLY A 50 16.48 -5.20 2.92
CA GLY A 50 15.64 -6.09 2.11
C GLY A 50 14.89 -5.40 0.97
N ILE A 51 15.30 -4.18 0.58
CA ILE A 51 14.75 -3.48 -0.57
C ILE A 51 15.62 -3.80 -1.79
N ASP A 52 15.14 -4.74 -2.59
CA ASP A 52 15.73 -5.10 -3.87
C ASP A 52 14.99 -4.39 -5.00
N LEU A 53 15.71 -3.55 -5.74
CA LEU A 53 15.17 -2.82 -6.89
C LEU A 53 15.71 -3.38 -8.22
N SER A 54 16.23 -4.60 -8.18
CA SER A 54 16.77 -5.32 -9.33
C SER A 54 16.80 -6.82 -9.04
N VAL A 55 16.69 -7.63 -10.09
CA VAL A 55 16.90 -9.08 -10.01
C VAL A 55 18.41 -9.39 -9.96
N SER A 56 18.82 -10.35 -9.12
CA SER A 56 20.20 -10.84 -9.06
C SER A 56 20.26 -12.33 -9.36
N GLY A 57 20.66 -12.69 -10.59
CA GLY A 57 20.61 -14.07 -11.08
C GLY A 57 19.17 -14.59 -11.09
N ILE A 58 18.88 -15.62 -10.30
CA ILE A 58 17.52 -16.18 -10.14
C ILE A 58 16.76 -15.61 -8.93
N ARG A 59 17.36 -14.66 -8.18
CA ARG A 59 16.76 -14.08 -6.98
C ARG A 59 16.02 -12.79 -7.34
N THR A 60 14.74 -12.74 -7.00
CA THR A 60 13.86 -11.60 -7.30
C THR A 60 13.49 -10.76 -6.07
N HIS A 61 13.91 -11.20 -4.87
CA HIS A 61 13.55 -10.58 -3.59
C HIS A 61 14.48 -11.07 -2.48
N ALA A 62 14.48 -10.35 -1.36
CA ALA A 62 15.21 -10.67 -0.15
C ALA A 62 14.68 -11.96 0.49
N ARG A 63 15.59 -12.80 0.97
CA ARG A 63 15.26 -14.10 1.58
C ARG A 63 15.42 -14.04 3.09
N PRO A 64 14.56 -14.75 3.86
CA PRO A 64 13.46 -15.60 3.41
C PRO A 64 12.24 -14.80 2.93
N TYR A 65 11.49 -15.31 1.95
CA TYR A 65 10.25 -14.68 1.49
C TYR A 65 9.04 -15.56 1.74
N GLY A 66 7.99 -14.96 2.29
CA GLY A 66 6.81 -15.66 2.79
C GLY A 66 6.10 -16.51 1.74
N PHE A 67 6.25 -16.23 0.44
CA PHE A 67 5.60 -17.01 -0.63
C PHE A 67 6.52 -18.01 -1.32
N ASP A 68 7.73 -18.24 -0.80
CA ASP A 68 8.64 -19.22 -1.39
C ASP A 68 8.10 -20.64 -1.32
N TYR A 69 7.33 -20.96 -0.29
CA TYR A 69 6.68 -22.27 -0.13
C TYR A 69 5.75 -22.62 -1.29
N LEU A 70 5.17 -21.63 -1.99
CA LEU A 70 4.35 -21.88 -3.18
C LEU A 70 5.18 -22.49 -4.31
N PHE A 71 6.42 -22.03 -4.49
CA PHE A 71 7.34 -22.58 -5.48
C PHE A 71 7.85 -23.96 -5.07
N TYR A 72 8.18 -24.14 -3.79
CA TYR A 72 8.58 -25.44 -3.26
C TYR A 72 7.45 -26.47 -3.40
N GLY A 73 6.20 -26.11 -3.09
CA GLY A 73 5.03 -26.99 -3.21
C GLY A 73 4.63 -27.30 -4.65
N ALA A 74 4.89 -26.40 -5.60
CA ALA A 74 4.62 -26.62 -7.02
C ALA A 74 5.73 -27.40 -7.75
N ALA A 75 6.90 -27.58 -7.13
CA ALA A 75 8.05 -28.21 -7.76
C ALA A 75 7.83 -29.73 -7.96
N ASN A 76 8.10 -30.21 -9.16
CA ASN A 76 8.01 -31.63 -9.50
C ASN A 76 8.97 -31.99 -10.65
N ARG A 77 8.98 -33.26 -11.09
CA ARG A 77 9.91 -33.77 -12.11
C ARG A 77 9.84 -33.02 -13.44
N VAL A 78 8.66 -32.55 -13.85
CA VAL A 78 8.46 -31.81 -15.12
C VAL A 78 8.48 -30.30 -14.93
N ARG A 79 8.42 -29.80 -13.68
CA ARG A 79 8.54 -28.39 -13.32
C ARG A 79 9.57 -28.20 -12.18
N PRO A 80 10.87 -28.33 -12.45
CA PRO A 80 11.90 -28.20 -11.43
C PRO A 80 11.91 -26.80 -10.81
N LEU A 81 12.20 -26.73 -9.50
CA LEU A 81 12.21 -25.47 -8.74
C LEU A 81 13.08 -24.38 -9.38
N TYR A 82 14.31 -24.74 -9.78
CA TYR A 82 15.25 -23.78 -10.37
C TYR A 82 14.77 -23.23 -11.71
N SER A 83 14.10 -24.04 -12.54
CA SER A 83 13.49 -23.58 -13.79
C SER A 83 12.37 -22.57 -13.52
N GLN A 84 11.58 -22.79 -12.47
CA GLN A 84 10.54 -21.84 -12.06
C GLN A 84 11.12 -20.52 -11.54
N TYR A 85 12.19 -20.56 -10.72
CA TYR A 85 12.88 -19.34 -10.28
C TYR A 85 13.54 -18.59 -11.44
N PHE A 86 14.17 -19.30 -12.38
CA PHE A 86 14.74 -18.69 -13.57
C PHE A 86 13.65 -17.99 -14.41
N SER A 87 12.54 -18.67 -14.72
CA SER A 87 11.43 -18.08 -15.47
C SER A 87 10.92 -16.82 -14.77
N ARG A 88 10.65 -16.89 -13.47
CA ARG A 88 10.20 -15.73 -12.69
C ARG A 88 11.20 -14.58 -12.74
N ALA A 89 12.49 -14.87 -12.58
CA ALA A 89 13.55 -13.85 -12.63
C ALA A 89 13.62 -13.18 -14.00
N TRP A 90 13.50 -13.97 -15.07
CA TRP A 90 13.44 -13.48 -16.44
C TRP A 90 12.23 -12.58 -16.66
N ASP A 91 11.04 -13.04 -16.28
CA ASP A 91 9.78 -12.30 -16.44
C ASP A 91 9.79 -11.00 -15.63
N THR A 92 10.31 -11.06 -14.39
CA THR A 92 10.43 -9.87 -13.52
C THR A 92 11.39 -8.84 -14.11
N THR A 93 12.50 -9.28 -14.69
CA THR A 93 13.46 -8.40 -15.37
C THR A 93 12.83 -7.78 -16.62
N GLY A 94 12.10 -8.57 -17.40
CA GLY A 94 11.42 -8.10 -18.61
C GLY A 94 10.24 -7.16 -18.34
N GLY A 95 9.64 -7.20 -17.15
CA GLY A 95 8.48 -6.39 -16.79
C GLY A 95 8.78 -4.90 -16.52
N GLY A 96 10.04 -4.51 -16.31
CA GLY A 96 10.48 -3.11 -16.16
C GLY A 96 9.99 -2.35 -14.91
N SER A 97 9.10 -2.93 -14.09
CA SER A 97 8.56 -2.27 -12.89
C SER A 97 9.64 -1.92 -11.87
N LEU A 98 10.63 -2.80 -11.68
CA LEU A 98 11.77 -2.57 -10.80
C LEU A 98 12.62 -1.36 -11.23
N ASP A 99 12.78 -1.14 -12.53
CA ASP A 99 13.51 0.03 -13.06
C ASP A 99 12.75 1.33 -12.79
N VAL A 100 11.42 1.31 -12.92
CA VAL A 100 10.55 2.44 -12.57
C VAL A 100 10.66 2.76 -11.08
N TYR A 101 10.65 1.75 -10.22
CA TYR A 101 10.82 1.95 -8.78
C TYR A 101 12.23 2.46 -8.44
N ALA A 102 13.27 1.90 -9.05
CA ALA A 102 14.65 2.36 -8.90
C ALA A 102 14.82 3.82 -9.36
N ALA A 103 14.18 4.21 -10.46
CA ALA A 103 14.18 5.59 -10.94
C ALA A 103 13.46 6.52 -9.96
N TRP A 104 12.28 6.11 -9.47
CA TRP A 104 11.54 6.87 -8.47
C TRP A 104 12.37 7.13 -7.20
N PHE A 105 12.98 6.08 -6.63
CA PHE A 105 13.83 6.23 -5.45
C PHE A 105 15.04 7.14 -5.72
N ARG A 106 15.72 6.98 -6.87
CA ARG A 106 16.86 7.85 -7.25
C ARG A 106 16.46 9.31 -7.35
N ASP A 107 15.32 9.61 -7.95
CA ASP A 107 14.85 10.99 -8.04
C ASP A 107 14.49 11.52 -6.65
N ARG A 108 13.81 10.71 -5.85
CA ARG A 108 13.36 11.09 -4.53
C ARG A 108 14.50 11.34 -3.54
N LEU A 109 15.60 10.60 -3.66
CA LEU A 109 16.83 10.82 -2.88
C LEU A 109 17.42 12.22 -3.09
N LYS A 110 17.16 12.89 -4.22
CA LYS A 110 17.63 14.27 -4.46
C LYS A 110 16.94 15.27 -3.52
N SER A 111 15.70 15.01 -3.12
CA SER A 111 14.96 15.87 -2.19
C SER A 111 15.44 15.73 -0.75
N TRP A 112 16.08 14.60 -0.41
CA TRP A 112 16.52 14.29 0.96
C TRP A 112 17.94 13.72 0.97
N PRO A 113 18.93 14.52 0.51
CA PRO A 113 20.30 14.06 0.47
C PRO A 113 20.74 13.71 1.89
N LYS A 114 21.39 12.56 2.05
CA LYS A 114 22.02 12.10 3.30
C LYS A 114 21.07 11.73 4.44
N ARG A 115 19.80 11.40 4.16
CA ARG A 115 18.88 10.87 5.18
C ARG A 115 18.46 9.42 4.98
N ILE A 116 18.69 8.86 3.79
CA ILE A 116 18.23 7.51 3.46
C ILE A 116 19.44 6.67 3.07
N PHE A 117 19.61 5.55 3.75
CA PHE A 117 20.75 4.66 3.61
C PHE A 117 20.31 3.22 3.47
N SER A 118 21.11 2.39 2.80
CA SER A 118 20.93 0.93 2.75
C SER A 118 21.90 0.24 3.71
N LEU A 119 21.40 -0.77 4.42
CA LEU A 119 22.22 -1.71 5.17
C LEU A 119 22.93 -2.72 4.25
N ASP A 120 22.44 -2.93 3.03
CA ASP A 120 23.15 -3.69 2.01
C ASP A 120 24.17 -2.81 1.27
N LYS A 121 25.45 -3.16 1.42
CA LYS A 121 26.59 -2.49 0.77
C LYS A 121 26.59 -2.67 -0.75
N LYS A 122 25.84 -3.62 -1.29
CA LYS A 122 25.75 -3.89 -2.74
C LYS A 122 24.57 -3.18 -3.41
N ASN A 123 23.74 -2.46 -2.64
CA ASN A 123 22.62 -1.73 -3.22
C ASN A 123 23.12 -0.61 -4.15
N THR A 124 22.59 -0.57 -5.38
CA THR A 124 23.02 0.37 -6.42
C THR A 124 22.23 1.67 -6.42
N VAL A 125 21.14 1.75 -5.64
CA VAL A 125 20.23 2.90 -5.60
C VAL A 125 20.48 3.76 -4.36
N PHE A 126 20.67 3.14 -3.20
CA PHE A 126 20.85 3.83 -1.92
C PHE A 126 22.31 3.82 -1.48
N ALA A 127 22.76 4.91 -0.88
CA ALA A 127 24.09 4.97 -0.28
C ALA A 127 24.19 3.98 0.90
N PRO A 128 25.36 3.36 1.13
CA PRO A 128 25.55 2.49 2.29
C PRO A 128 25.42 3.28 3.59
N ALA A 129 24.89 2.63 4.62
CA ALA A 129 24.81 3.19 5.97
C ALA A 129 26.19 3.60 6.50
N PRO A 130 26.32 4.78 7.14
CA PRO A 130 27.54 5.17 7.83
C PRO A 130 27.89 4.18 8.95
N ALA A 131 29.17 4.08 9.30
CA ALA A 131 29.66 3.17 10.35
C ALA A 131 29.09 3.48 11.75
N GLU A 132 28.69 4.73 11.99
CA GLU A 132 28.01 5.17 13.21
C GLU A 132 26.57 5.59 12.88
N VAL A 133 25.61 4.91 13.51
CA VAL A 133 24.19 5.26 13.43
C VAL A 133 23.89 6.29 14.53
N LYS A 134 23.68 7.55 14.14
CA LYS A 134 23.23 8.59 15.07
C LYS A 134 21.73 8.46 15.27
N GLY A 135 21.34 7.58 16.20
CA GLY A 135 19.95 7.42 16.61
C GLY A 135 19.47 8.60 17.45
N GLY A 136 18.33 9.17 17.08
CA GLY A 136 17.57 10.10 17.91
C GLY A 136 16.09 9.89 17.61
N LEU A 137 15.44 9.03 18.36
CA LEU A 137 13.97 8.99 18.36
C LEU A 137 13.52 10.35 18.90
N ARG A 138 12.77 11.11 18.09
CA ARG A 138 11.97 12.20 18.67
C ARG A 138 10.92 11.53 19.54
N GLU A 139 11.05 11.69 20.86
CA GLU A 139 9.97 11.35 21.77
C GLU A 139 8.70 12.11 21.38
N LYS A 140 7.56 11.45 21.62
CA LYS A 140 6.22 11.74 21.12
C LYS A 140 5.96 11.21 19.71
N PHE A 141 6.09 9.90 19.53
CA PHE A 141 5.07 9.22 18.75
C PHE A 141 3.73 9.48 19.45
N LEU A 142 2.73 9.89 18.68
CA LEU A 142 1.34 9.93 19.15
C LEU A 142 1.05 8.55 19.77
N THR A 143 1.05 8.51 21.09
CA THR A 143 0.54 7.39 21.87
C THR A 143 -0.86 7.11 21.38
N GLU A 144 -1.22 5.83 21.27
CA GLU A 144 -2.55 5.36 20.88
C GLU A 144 -3.63 6.15 21.64
N GLU A 145 -4.14 7.22 21.04
CA GLU A 145 -5.55 7.56 21.18
C GLU A 145 -6.26 6.39 20.51
N THR A 146 -6.52 5.41 21.37
CA THR A 146 -7.34 4.26 21.08
C THR A 146 -8.59 4.80 20.41
N LEU A 147 -8.98 4.22 19.27
CA LEU A 147 -10.26 4.47 18.63
C LEU A 147 -11.37 4.07 19.63
N THR A 148 -11.64 4.92 20.62
CA THR A 148 -12.71 4.73 21.63
C THR A 148 -14.05 5.24 21.10
N GLY A 149 -14.09 5.65 19.82
CA GLY A 149 -15.33 5.96 19.12
C GLY A 149 -16.21 4.72 19.05
N ASN A 150 -17.48 4.89 19.40
CA ASN A 150 -18.50 3.85 19.41
C ASN A 150 -18.62 3.23 17.99
N SER A 151 -17.99 2.07 17.77
CA SER A 151 -17.74 1.49 16.44
C SER A 151 -18.99 0.98 15.72
N ALA A 152 -20.13 0.93 16.41
CA ALA A 152 -21.37 0.36 15.92
C ALA A 152 -22.03 1.11 14.75
N CYS A 153 -21.65 2.38 14.47
CA CYS A 153 -22.29 3.23 13.45
C CYS A 153 -21.33 3.72 12.34
N TYR A 154 -20.11 3.17 12.27
CA TYR A 154 -19.14 3.60 11.25
C TYR A 154 -19.58 3.36 9.79
N PRO A 155 -20.19 2.21 9.43
CA PRO A 155 -20.61 1.98 8.05
C PRO A 155 -21.68 2.97 7.59
N GLU A 156 -22.66 3.28 8.45
CA GLU A 156 -23.78 4.17 8.14
C GLU A 156 -23.31 5.62 7.95
N ARG A 157 -22.45 6.11 8.84
CA ARG A 157 -21.84 7.45 8.72
C ARG A 157 -20.97 7.57 7.48
N ALA A 158 -20.12 6.57 7.23
CA ALA A 158 -19.27 6.52 6.03
C ALA A 158 -20.11 6.54 4.74
N LEU A 159 -21.18 5.76 4.68
CA LEU A 159 -22.10 5.80 3.53
C LEU A 159 -22.81 7.14 3.40
N ALA A 160 -23.31 7.70 4.49
CA ALA A 160 -24.03 8.96 4.47
C ALA A 160 -23.16 10.10 3.92
N VAL A 161 -21.88 10.18 4.30
CA VAL A 161 -20.98 11.20 3.75
C VAL A 161 -20.71 10.98 2.25
N LEU A 162 -20.54 9.74 1.82
CA LEU A 162 -20.33 9.42 0.40
C LEU A 162 -21.56 9.75 -0.45
N PHE A 163 -22.77 9.45 0.04
CA PHE A 163 -24.01 9.79 -0.68
C PHE A 163 -24.19 11.31 -0.79
N ARG A 164 -23.99 12.06 0.30
CA ARG A 164 -24.03 13.53 0.27
C ARG A 164 -23.01 14.09 -0.73
N ALA A 165 -21.80 13.53 -0.80
CA ALA A 165 -20.78 13.97 -1.73
C ALA A 165 -21.10 13.62 -3.19
N LEU A 166 -21.72 12.46 -3.44
CA LEU A 166 -22.22 12.09 -4.77
C LEU A 166 -23.38 12.97 -5.24
N ASP A 167 -24.16 13.53 -4.31
CA ASP A 167 -25.22 14.51 -4.61
C ASP A 167 -24.70 15.94 -4.80
N THR A 168 -23.43 16.19 -4.49
CA THR A 168 -22.80 17.51 -4.62
C THR A 168 -22.12 17.65 -5.99
N PRO A 169 -22.58 18.55 -6.89
CA PRO A 169 -22.09 18.61 -8.28
C PRO A 169 -20.56 18.73 -8.42
N ASP A 170 -19.93 19.51 -7.54
CA ASP A 170 -18.47 19.76 -7.59
C ASP A 170 -17.63 18.54 -7.18
N LEU A 171 -18.21 17.63 -6.38
CA LEU A 171 -17.52 16.46 -5.86
C LEU A 171 -17.88 15.19 -6.65
N ALA A 172 -19.09 15.14 -7.20
CA ALA A 172 -19.67 13.96 -7.84
C ALA A 172 -18.79 13.41 -8.97
N GLY A 173 -18.20 14.27 -9.80
CA GLY A 173 -17.36 13.85 -10.94
C GLY A 173 -16.08 13.13 -10.49
N THR A 174 -15.33 13.74 -9.57
CA THR A 174 -14.11 13.14 -9.02
C THR A 174 -14.42 11.88 -8.22
N LEU A 175 -15.44 11.94 -7.36
CA LEU A 175 -15.81 10.83 -6.51
C LEU A 175 -16.31 9.63 -7.32
N SER A 176 -17.10 9.87 -8.38
CA SER A 176 -17.58 8.80 -9.26
C SER A 176 -16.43 8.12 -10.01
N LYS A 177 -15.43 8.89 -10.45
CA LYS A 177 -14.24 8.33 -11.09
C LYS A 177 -13.43 7.45 -10.13
N GLU A 178 -13.21 7.93 -8.90
CA GLU A 178 -12.45 7.19 -7.89
C GLU A 178 -13.16 5.91 -7.44
N LEU A 179 -14.44 6.02 -7.07
CA LEU A 179 -15.24 4.88 -6.62
C LEU A 179 -15.59 3.94 -7.77
N GLY A 180 -15.79 4.46 -8.97
CA GLY A 180 -16.09 3.66 -10.16
C GLY A 180 -14.97 2.67 -10.48
N ALA A 181 -13.71 3.14 -10.45
CA ALA A 181 -12.55 2.26 -10.65
C ALA A 181 -12.44 1.16 -9.58
N LEU A 182 -12.95 1.40 -8.37
CA LEU A 182 -12.91 0.45 -7.26
C LEU A 182 -14.07 -0.56 -7.31
N LEU A 183 -15.29 -0.10 -7.56
CA LEU A 183 -16.52 -0.90 -7.48
C LEU A 183 -16.84 -1.60 -8.81
N PHE A 184 -16.45 -1.01 -9.94
CA PHE A 184 -16.78 -1.48 -11.29
C PHE A 184 -15.52 -1.64 -12.13
N PRO A 185 -14.64 -2.62 -11.81
CA PRO A 185 -13.41 -2.83 -12.57
C PRO A 185 -13.74 -3.18 -14.03
N GLY A 186 -13.48 -2.23 -14.95
CA GLY A 186 -13.75 -2.37 -16.38
C GLY A 186 -14.78 -1.39 -16.94
N ASP A 187 -15.56 -0.71 -16.09
CA ASP A 187 -16.40 0.42 -16.49
C ASP A 187 -15.73 1.73 -16.07
N PRO A 188 -15.27 2.58 -17.01
CA PRO A 188 -14.58 3.80 -16.67
C PRO A 188 -15.49 4.89 -16.10
N CYS A 189 -16.82 4.80 -16.30
CA CYS A 189 -17.76 5.88 -15.96
C CYS A 189 -19.13 5.36 -15.49
N PRO A 190 -19.21 4.57 -14.41
CA PRO A 190 -20.49 4.13 -13.88
C PRO A 190 -21.33 5.33 -13.44
N GLY A 191 -22.65 5.24 -13.61
CA GLY A 191 -23.56 6.32 -13.22
C GLY A 191 -23.61 6.50 -11.70
N VAL A 192 -23.81 7.74 -11.22
CA VAL A 192 -23.89 8.05 -9.78
C VAL A 192 -24.89 7.15 -9.04
N GLU A 193 -26.06 6.91 -9.63
CA GLU A 193 -27.10 6.05 -9.03
C GLU A 193 -26.72 4.56 -8.98
N GLU A 194 -25.84 4.12 -9.87
CA GLU A 194 -25.29 2.77 -9.86
C GLU A 194 -24.25 2.62 -8.74
N ILE A 195 -23.37 3.61 -8.60
CA ILE A 195 -22.40 3.69 -7.50
C ILE A 195 -23.10 3.68 -6.14
N LYS A 196 -24.13 4.52 -5.96
CA LYS A 196 -24.91 4.56 -4.70
C LYS A 196 -25.53 3.20 -4.36
N ARG A 197 -26.09 2.53 -5.37
CA ARG A 197 -26.71 1.21 -5.23
C ARG A 197 -25.69 0.17 -4.78
N GLU A 198 -24.51 0.16 -5.39
CA GLU A 198 -23.48 -0.81 -5.05
C GLU A 198 -22.89 -0.55 -3.65
N LEU A 199 -22.64 0.70 -3.30
CA LEU A 199 -22.25 1.08 -1.93
C LEU A 199 -23.29 0.60 -0.89
N ALA A 200 -24.59 0.79 -1.17
CA ALA A 200 -25.66 0.31 -0.29
C ALA A 200 -25.70 -1.23 -0.19
N ASN A 201 -25.32 -1.95 -1.26
CA ASN A 201 -25.20 -3.40 -1.24
C ASN A 201 -24.01 -3.86 -0.39
N CYS A 202 -22.84 -3.21 -0.53
CA CYS A 202 -21.64 -3.55 0.24
C CYS A 202 -21.83 -3.35 1.76
N ALA A 203 -22.64 -2.38 2.17
CA ALA A 203 -22.88 -2.11 3.59
C ALA A 203 -23.88 -3.07 4.26
N LYS A 204 -24.63 -3.86 3.47
CA LYS A 204 -25.44 -4.95 4.03
C LYS A 204 -24.47 -6.05 4.47
N CYS A 205 -24.10 -6.02 5.75
CA CYS A 205 -23.22 -7.02 6.36
C CYS A 205 -23.66 -8.45 5.99
N PRO A 206 -22.75 -9.34 5.55
CA PRO A 206 -23.06 -10.73 5.22
C PRO A 206 -23.24 -11.62 6.46
N GLU A 207 -23.79 -11.11 7.56
CA GLU A 207 -23.99 -11.86 8.80
C GLU A 207 -24.98 -13.04 8.65
N ASP A 208 -25.64 -13.19 7.50
CA ASP A 208 -26.71 -14.17 7.31
C ASP A 208 -26.40 -15.34 6.35
N LYS A 209 -25.15 -15.52 5.88
CA LYS A 209 -24.89 -16.58 4.87
C LYS A 209 -23.83 -17.64 5.14
N ASN A 210 -22.90 -17.52 6.11
CA ASN A 210 -21.83 -18.53 6.25
C ASN A 210 -21.20 -18.64 7.65
N ARG A 211 -22.00 -18.82 8.72
CA ARG A 211 -21.45 -19.16 10.04
C ARG A 211 -21.26 -20.67 10.31
N GLU A 212 -21.66 -21.55 9.38
CA GLU A 212 -21.55 -23.02 9.57
C GLU A 212 -20.57 -23.76 8.66
N GLN A 213 -19.86 -23.11 7.73
CA GLN A 213 -18.93 -23.83 6.86
C GLN A 213 -17.63 -23.05 6.67
N ARG A 214 -16.62 -23.38 7.50
CA ARG A 214 -15.18 -23.42 7.16
C ARG A 214 -14.33 -23.52 8.43
N PHE A 215 -14.26 -24.74 8.99
CA PHE A 215 -13.07 -25.27 9.63
C PHE A 215 -13.10 -26.80 9.48
N PHE A 216 -12.76 -27.27 8.29
CA PHE A 216 -12.14 -28.58 8.04
C PHE A 216 -11.24 -28.44 6.81
#